data_AF-A0A1G5F5Y2-F1
#
_entry.id   AF-A0A1G5F5Y2-F1
#
_cell.length_a   1.000
_cell.length_b   1.000
_cell.length_c   1.000
_cell.angle_alpha   90.00
_cell.angle_beta   90.00
_cell.angle_gamma   90.00
#
_symmetry.space_group_name_H-M   'P 1'
#
loop_
_entity.id
_entity.type
_entity.pdbx_description
1 polymer ?
#
loop_
_entity_poly.entity_id
_entity_poly.type
_entity_poly.pdbx_seq_one_letter_code
_entity_poly.pdbx_strand_id
1 'polypeptide(L)'
;MKQLLQLSILAILFSTTSMIAQNITAVKYSLFEKTTNDHRLRVTPSGYDGNAAETTKTSGVYAVMICYTYNDREKSVYQDITSKFVNGEDYIFTFSFGTASLDKLKLNNVTFFRRDKPKETWPSKEGCNSGQALTSANTFAISSLYNL
;
A
#
# COMPACT_ATOMS: atom_id res chain seq x y z
N MET A 1 48.60 0.73 30.24
CA MET A 1 48.42 0.30 28.84
C MET A 1 47.22 -0.63 28.63
N LYS A 2 46.99 -1.66 29.47
CA LYS A 2 45.81 -2.56 29.35
C LYS A 2 44.44 -1.85 29.43
N GLN A 3 44.29 -0.82 30.27
CA GLN A 3 43.03 -0.08 30.41
C GLN A 3 42.70 0.82 29.21
N LEU A 4 43.71 1.39 28.55
CA LEU A 4 43.53 2.13 27.29
C LEU A 4 43.07 1.22 26.15
N LEU A 5 43.58 -0.02 26.11
CA LEU A 5 43.16 -1.03 25.13
C LEU A 5 41.70 -1.47 25.33
N GLN A 6 41.24 -1.57 26.59
CA GLN A 6 39.85 -1.91 26.93
C GLN A 6 38.86 -0.80 26.56
N LEU A 7 39.26 0.47 26.72
CA LEU A 7 38.46 1.64 26.30
C LEU A 7 38.27 1.72 24.78
N SER A 8 39.30 1.36 24.00
CA SER A 8 39.20 1.30 22.53
C SER A 8 38.30 0.17 22.01
N ILE A 9 38.23 -0.97 22.71
CA ILE A 9 37.34 -2.07 22.33
C ILE A 9 35.87 -1.73 22.65
N LEU A 10 35.61 -0.98 23.72
CA LEU A 10 34.26 -0.57 24.11
C LEU A 10 33.67 0.51 23.17
N ALA A 11 34.52 1.36 22.58
CA ALA A 11 34.10 2.38 21.62
C ALA A 11 33.65 1.79 20.26
N ILE A 12 34.19 0.64 19.85
CA ILE A 12 33.84 -0.03 18.58
C ILE A 12 32.50 -0.77 18.70
N LEU A 13 32.10 -1.22 19.91
CA LEU A 13 30.81 -1.87 20.15
C LEU A 13 29.60 -0.92 20.12
N PHE A 14 29.82 0.40 20.01
CA PHE A 14 28.77 1.41 19.93
C PHE A 14 28.57 1.98 18.52
N SER A 15 29.02 1.28 17.48
CA SER A 15 28.53 1.54 16.12
C SER A 15 27.08 1.08 16.04
N THR A 16 26.17 1.92 16.52
CA THR A 16 24.75 1.82 16.21
C THR A 16 24.64 1.88 14.69
N THR A 17 24.45 0.72 14.06
CA THR A 17 24.05 0.67 12.67
C THR A 17 22.74 1.43 12.60
N SER A 18 22.80 2.67 12.12
CA SER A 18 21.62 3.44 11.78
C SER A 18 20.96 2.65 10.66
N MET A 19 19.97 1.82 11.02
CA MET A 19 19.15 1.14 10.03
C MET A 19 18.39 2.25 9.31
N ILE A 20 18.95 2.69 8.18
CA ILE A 20 18.28 3.64 7.29
C ILE A 20 16.98 2.95 6.88
N ALA A 21 15.85 3.53 7.23
CA ALA A 21 14.56 2.93 6.93
C ALA A 21 14.13 3.25 5.50
N GLN A 22 13.72 2.22 4.76
CA GLN A 22 13.19 2.39 3.40
C GLN A 22 11.73 2.78 3.44
N ASN A 23 11.38 3.78 2.64
CA ASN A 23 9.99 4.13 2.44
C ASN A 23 9.37 3.32 1.31
N ILE A 24 8.09 3.00 1.45
CA ILE A 24 7.26 2.48 0.37
C ILE A 24 6.91 3.65 -0.55
N THR A 25 7.19 3.49 -1.84
CA THR A 25 7.01 4.54 -2.86
C THR A 25 5.86 4.24 -3.82
N ALA A 26 5.46 2.98 -3.94
CA ALA A 26 4.37 2.55 -4.82
C ALA A 26 3.65 1.29 -4.32
N VAL A 27 2.43 1.10 -4.82
CA VAL A 27 1.61 -0.10 -4.61
C VAL A 27 1.11 -0.66 -5.93
N LYS A 28 0.89 -1.96 -5.95
CA LYS A 28 0.07 -2.66 -6.94
C LYS A 28 -1.24 -3.08 -6.28
N TYR A 29 -2.27 -3.30 -7.09
CA TYR A 29 -3.55 -3.75 -6.59
C TYR A 29 -4.25 -4.69 -7.57
N SER A 30 -5.13 -5.53 -7.05
CA SER A 30 -5.90 -6.50 -7.82
C SER A 30 -7.27 -6.75 -7.19
N LEU A 31 -8.30 -6.87 -8.01
CA LEU A 31 -9.60 -7.42 -7.57
C LEU A 31 -9.53 -8.94 -7.58
N PHE A 32 -10.06 -9.57 -6.54
CA PHE A 32 -10.17 -11.03 -6.46
C PHE A 32 -11.50 -11.43 -5.83
N GLU A 33 -12.03 -12.57 -6.25
CA GLU A 33 -13.21 -13.18 -5.65
C GLU A 33 -12.78 -14.05 -4.46
N LYS A 34 -13.28 -13.75 -3.26
CA LYS A 34 -13.00 -14.56 -2.06
C LYS A 34 -13.97 -15.74 -1.95
N THR A 35 -15.24 -15.48 -2.23
CA THR A 35 -16.35 -16.45 -2.32
C THR A 35 -17.29 -15.95 -3.41
N THR A 36 -18.23 -16.77 -3.86
CA THR A 36 -19.22 -16.37 -4.87
C THR A 36 -19.83 -15.01 -4.56
N ASN A 37 -19.69 -14.05 -5.47
CA ASN A 37 -20.14 -12.67 -5.36
C ASN A 37 -19.45 -11.81 -4.27
N ASP A 38 -18.36 -12.26 -3.63
CA ASP A 38 -17.54 -11.49 -2.68
C ASP A 38 -16.22 -11.05 -3.31
N HIS A 39 -16.28 -9.99 -4.12
CA HIS A 39 -15.08 -9.37 -4.67
C HIS A 39 -14.44 -8.44 -3.64
N ARG A 40 -13.11 -8.51 -3.54
CA ARG A 40 -12.29 -7.68 -2.65
C ARG A 40 -11.13 -7.07 -3.41
N LEU A 41 -10.62 -5.95 -2.90
CA LEU A 41 -9.43 -5.32 -3.44
C LEU A 41 -8.24 -5.69 -2.56
N ARG A 42 -7.25 -6.32 -3.16
CA ARG A 42 -5.92 -6.52 -2.58
C ARG A 42 -5.03 -5.38 -2.99
N VAL A 43 -4.29 -4.82 -2.04
CA VAL A 43 -3.25 -3.81 -2.27
C VAL A 43 -1.95 -4.32 -1.67
N THR A 44 -0.89 -4.32 -2.47
CA THR A 44 0.43 -4.86 -2.12
C THR A 44 1.49 -3.80 -2.40
N PRO A 45 2.52 -3.64 -1.55
CA PRO A 45 3.67 -2.81 -1.88
C PRO A 45 4.33 -3.27 -3.20
N SER A 46 4.75 -2.32 -4.05
CA SER A 46 5.39 -2.63 -5.33
C SER A 46 6.65 -1.83 -5.62
N GLY A 47 6.97 -0.83 -4.79
CA GLY A 47 8.16 -0.01 -4.95
C GLY A 47 8.68 0.51 -3.61
N TYR A 48 10.00 0.63 -3.52
CA TYR A 48 10.74 1.11 -2.36
C TYR A 48 11.77 2.15 -2.81
N ASP A 49 12.18 3.06 -1.92
CA ASP A 49 13.13 4.13 -2.24
C ASP A 49 14.59 3.68 -2.38
N GLY A 50 14.88 2.37 -2.19
CA GLY A 50 16.13 1.72 -2.58
C GLY A 50 17.36 2.12 -1.76
N ASN A 51 17.18 2.93 -0.71
CA ASN A 51 18.28 3.50 0.07
C ASN A 51 18.70 2.64 1.28
N ALA A 52 18.15 1.43 1.44
CA ALA A 52 18.61 0.51 2.49
C ALA A 52 18.58 -0.97 2.06
N ALA A 53 19.21 -1.83 2.86
CA ALA A 53 19.32 -3.26 2.60
C ALA A 53 18.05 -4.05 2.96
N GLU A 54 17.24 -3.54 3.89
CA GLU A 54 16.00 -4.18 4.35
C GLU A 54 14.84 -3.18 4.42
N THR A 55 13.63 -3.67 4.19
CA THR A 55 12.39 -2.90 4.30
C THR A 55 12.03 -2.71 5.78
N THR A 56 12.68 -1.79 6.47
CA THR A 56 12.35 -1.55 7.89
C THR A 56 11.07 -0.74 8.05
N LYS A 57 9.97 -1.49 8.23
CA LYS A 57 8.85 -1.41 9.19
C LYS A 57 8.42 -0.10 9.88
N THR A 58 9.12 1.03 9.87
CA THR A 58 8.88 2.08 10.89
C THR A 58 8.82 3.52 10.41
N SER A 59 9.10 3.85 9.14
CA SER A 59 9.00 5.23 8.67
C SER A 59 7.72 5.49 7.87
N GLY A 60 6.88 6.39 8.36
CA GLY A 60 5.73 6.95 7.63
C GLY A 60 4.37 6.34 7.95
N VAL A 61 3.31 7.09 7.63
CA VAL A 61 1.93 6.60 7.68
C VAL A 61 1.45 6.47 6.24
N TYR A 62 1.25 5.23 5.81
CA TYR A 62 0.88 4.88 4.45
C TYR A 62 -0.62 4.76 4.31
N ALA A 63 -1.17 5.31 3.24
CA ALA A 63 -2.58 5.22 2.95
C ALA A 63 -2.84 5.04 1.46
N VAL A 64 -4.03 4.53 1.16
CA VAL A 64 -4.59 4.52 -0.20
C VAL A 64 -5.92 5.23 -0.22
N MET A 65 -6.16 6.01 -1.26
CA MET A 65 -7.49 6.47 -1.63
C MET A 65 -8.08 5.49 -2.64
N ILE A 66 -9.20 4.88 -2.29
CA ILE A 66 -9.91 3.91 -3.12
C ILE A 66 -11.19 4.58 -3.60
N CYS A 67 -11.36 4.65 -4.91
CA CYS A 67 -12.52 5.24 -5.56
C CYS A 67 -13.18 4.19 -6.45
N TYR A 68 -14.47 4.00 -6.25
CA TYR A 68 -15.24 2.95 -6.89
C TYR A 68 -16.70 3.37 -7.05
N THR A 69 -17.36 2.80 -8.05
CA THR A 69 -18.79 2.91 -8.24
C THR A 69 -19.43 1.59 -7.81
N TYR A 70 -20.48 1.68 -7.00
CA TYR A 70 -21.30 0.54 -6.60
C TYR A 70 -22.77 0.86 -6.80
N ASN A 71 -23.49 0.08 -7.62
CA ASN A 71 -24.88 0.37 -8.04
C ASN A 71 -25.03 1.82 -8.53
N ASP A 72 -24.20 2.24 -9.48
CA ASP A 72 -24.17 3.60 -10.06
C ASP A 72 -23.90 4.73 -9.07
N ARG A 73 -23.54 4.41 -7.83
CA ARG A 73 -23.17 5.38 -6.79
C ARG A 73 -21.67 5.41 -6.62
N GLU A 74 -21.11 6.58 -6.86
CA GLU A 74 -19.71 6.87 -6.60
C GLU A 74 -19.38 6.85 -5.11
N LYS A 75 -18.21 6.29 -4.78
CA LYS A 75 -17.66 6.18 -3.43
C LYS A 75 -16.18 6.47 -3.46
N SER A 76 -15.68 7.18 -2.44
CA SER A 76 -14.26 7.41 -2.23
C SER A 76 -13.92 7.29 -0.74
N VAL A 77 -12.87 6.54 -0.44
CA VAL A 77 -12.45 6.27 0.94
C VAL A 77 -10.93 6.27 1.07
N TYR A 78 -10.43 6.86 2.14
CA TYR A 78 -9.02 6.71 2.52
C TYR A 78 -8.88 5.53 3.47
N GLN A 79 -7.94 4.64 3.19
CA GLN A 79 -7.61 3.51 4.05
C GLN A 79 -6.19 3.63 4.55
N ASP A 80 -6.01 3.44 5.86
CA ASP A 80 -4.68 3.25 6.44
C ASP A 80 -4.20 1.83 6.11
N ILE A 81 -3.01 1.73 5.55
CA ILE A 81 -2.41 0.44 5.20
C ILE A 81 -1.06 0.22 5.89
N THR A 82 -0.67 1.16 6.76
CA THR A 82 0.64 1.19 7.42
C THR A 82 0.92 -0.11 8.13
N SER A 83 0.03 -0.53 9.04
CA SER A 83 0.26 -1.72 9.86
C SER A 83 0.44 -2.99 9.03
N LYS A 84 -0.34 -3.16 7.96
CA LYS A 84 -0.24 -4.32 7.07
C LYS A 84 1.10 -4.32 6.34
N PHE A 85 1.46 -3.21 5.72
CA PHE A 85 2.68 -3.10 4.94
C PHE A 85 3.95 -3.22 5.80
N VAL A 86 3.91 -2.63 6.99
CA VAL A 86 4.96 -2.76 8.00
C VAL A 86 5.16 -4.22 8.43
N ASN A 87 4.10 -5.02 8.47
CA ASN A 87 4.20 -6.43 8.78
C ASN A 87 4.54 -7.31 7.56
N GLY A 88 4.75 -6.71 6.38
CA GLY A 88 4.98 -7.45 5.14
C GLY A 88 3.71 -8.13 4.60
N GLU A 89 2.54 -7.66 5.03
CA GLU A 89 1.24 -8.20 4.62
C GLU A 89 0.58 -7.34 3.54
N ASP A 90 -0.29 -7.99 2.75
CA ASP A 90 -1.22 -7.29 1.86
C ASP A 90 -2.33 -6.61 2.65
N TYR A 91 -2.79 -5.45 2.15
CA TYR A 91 -4.02 -4.84 2.64
C TYR A 91 -5.22 -5.34 1.82
N ILE A 92 -6.25 -5.84 2.51
CA ILE A 92 -7.48 -6.33 1.89
C ILE A 92 -8.61 -5.36 2.22
N PHE A 93 -9.09 -4.66 1.21
CA PHE A 93 -10.27 -3.81 1.31
C PHE A 93 -11.54 -4.60 0.99
N THR A 94 -12.55 -4.45 1.85
CA THR A 94 -13.89 -4.99 1.65
C THR A 94 -14.82 -3.83 1.29
N PHE A 95 -15.51 -3.93 0.15
CA PHE A 95 -16.44 -2.89 -0.29
C PHE A 95 -17.64 -2.80 0.66
N SER A 96 -18.16 -1.58 0.86
CA SER A 96 -19.06 -1.20 1.97
C SER A 96 -20.40 -1.94 2.07
N PHE A 97 -20.74 -2.80 1.12
CA PHE A 97 -22.03 -3.50 1.11
C PHE A 97 -21.97 -4.99 1.39
N GLY A 98 -20.76 -5.58 1.54
CA GLY A 98 -20.61 -7.04 1.65
C GLY A 98 -21.08 -7.73 0.37
N THR A 99 -20.30 -8.62 -0.20
CA THR A 99 -20.62 -9.23 -1.50
C THR A 99 -20.85 -8.21 -2.63
N ALA A 100 -19.76 -7.58 -3.08
CA ALA A 100 -19.79 -6.81 -4.30
C ALA A 100 -19.67 -7.77 -5.50
N SER A 101 -20.77 -7.99 -6.22
CA SER A 101 -20.72 -8.66 -7.53
C SER A 101 -20.12 -7.71 -8.58
N LEU A 102 -19.39 -8.26 -9.56
CA LEU A 102 -18.67 -7.47 -10.57
C LEU A 102 -19.60 -6.67 -11.48
N ASP A 103 -20.83 -7.13 -11.70
CA ASP A 103 -21.85 -6.40 -12.49
C ASP A 103 -22.20 -5.04 -11.87
N LYS A 104 -22.05 -4.91 -10.54
CA LYS A 104 -22.40 -3.71 -9.78
C LYS A 104 -21.20 -2.91 -9.33
N LEU A 105 -20.00 -3.49 -9.41
CA LEU A 105 -18.77 -2.91 -8.90
C LEU A 105 -17.86 -2.49 -10.05
N LYS A 106 -17.52 -1.20 -10.06
CA LYS A 106 -16.46 -0.66 -10.92
C LYS A 106 -15.40 -0.01 -10.04
N LEU A 107 -14.18 -0.53 -10.08
CA LEU A 107 -13.04 0.15 -9.47
C LEU A 107 -12.58 1.28 -10.40
N ASN A 108 -12.68 2.53 -9.94
CA ASN A 108 -12.37 3.70 -10.75
C ASN A 108 -10.90 4.11 -10.59
N ASN A 109 -10.40 4.19 -9.36
CA ASN A 109 -9.02 4.59 -9.09
C ASN A 109 -8.54 4.07 -7.73
N VAL A 110 -7.24 3.80 -7.61
CA VAL A 110 -6.56 3.53 -6.34
C VAL A 110 -5.28 4.37 -6.32
N THR A 111 -5.21 5.34 -5.41
CA THR A 111 -4.07 6.25 -5.30
C THR A 111 -3.34 6.05 -3.98
N PHE A 112 -2.08 5.65 -4.04
CA PHE A 112 -1.21 5.57 -2.88
C PHE A 112 -0.67 6.94 -2.48
N PHE A 113 -0.58 7.21 -1.19
CA PHE A 113 -0.02 8.45 -0.66
C PHE A 113 0.48 8.29 0.79
N ARG A 114 1.17 9.33 1.26
CA ARG A 114 1.67 9.43 2.63
C ARG A 114 0.73 10.29 3.46
N ARG A 115 0.06 9.68 4.44
CA ARG A 115 -0.87 10.37 5.35
C ARG A 115 -0.15 11.16 6.43
N ASP A 116 1.12 10.86 6.71
CA ASP A 116 1.98 11.65 7.61
C ASP A 116 2.45 12.97 6.97
N LYS A 117 2.26 13.16 5.66
CA LYS A 117 2.55 14.43 4.98
C LYS A 117 1.38 15.42 5.13
N PRO A 118 1.63 16.73 4.94
CA PRO A 118 0.58 17.75 5.02
C PRO A 118 -0.64 17.40 4.18
N LYS A 119 -1.83 17.78 4.66
CA LYS A 119 -3.11 17.37 4.08
C LYS A 119 -3.28 17.81 2.62
N GLU A 120 -2.61 18.89 2.23
CA GLU A 120 -2.58 19.45 0.88
C GLU A 120 -1.90 18.49 -0.12
N THR A 121 -1.09 17.55 0.37
CA THR A 121 -0.45 16.50 -0.44
C THR A 121 -1.34 15.26 -0.64
N TRP A 122 -2.47 15.18 0.08
CA TRP A 122 -3.36 14.04 -0.01
C TRP A 122 -4.21 14.16 -1.27
N PRO A 123 -4.50 13.03 -1.95
CA PRO A 123 -5.26 13.09 -3.18
C PRO A 123 -6.71 13.50 -2.87
N SER A 124 -7.27 14.40 -3.68
CA SER A 124 -8.64 14.89 -3.48
C SER A 124 -9.67 13.78 -3.71
N LYS A 125 -10.71 13.77 -2.87
CA LYS A 125 -11.88 12.91 -3.09
C LYS A 125 -12.73 13.40 -4.25
N GLU A 126 -12.70 14.70 -4.53
CA GLU A 126 -13.44 15.31 -5.63
C GLU A 126 -12.80 14.92 -6.97
N GLY A 127 -13.62 14.50 -7.94
CA GLY A 127 -13.12 14.06 -9.24
C GLY A 127 -12.38 12.71 -9.22
N CYS A 128 -12.25 12.03 -8.07
CA CYS A 128 -11.53 10.76 -8.01
C CYS A 128 -12.16 9.65 -8.87
N ASN A 129 -13.47 9.72 -9.12
CA ASN A 129 -14.17 8.80 -10.02
C ASN A 129 -14.23 9.30 -11.48
N SER A 130 -13.80 10.53 -11.75
CA SER A 130 -13.63 11.06 -13.12
C SER A 130 -12.31 10.64 -13.77
N GLY A 131 -11.41 10.02 -12.99
CA GLY A 131 -10.28 9.26 -13.54
C GLY A 131 -10.79 8.05 -14.32
N GLN A 132 -10.20 7.82 -15.50
CA GLN A 132 -10.55 6.74 -16.41
C GLN A 132 -10.94 5.46 -15.66
N ALA A 133 -12.05 4.82 -16.06
CA ALA A 133 -12.23 3.40 -15.81
C ALA A 133 -10.90 2.73 -16.14
N LEU A 134 -10.27 2.03 -15.19
CA LEU A 134 -8.94 1.45 -15.34
C LEU A 134 -8.93 0.49 -16.53
N THR A 135 -8.72 1.07 -17.70
CA THR A 135 -8.40 0.45 -18.96
C THR A 135 -6.91 0.73 -19.07
N SER A 136 -6.13 -0.16 -18.44
CA SER A 136 -4.67 -0.24 -18.54
C SER A 136 -3.86 1.01 -18.17
N ALA A 137 -3.39 1.07 -16.92
CA ALA A 137 -2.04 1.57 -16.60
C ALA A 137 -1.66 1.07 -15.21
N ASN A 138 -0.65 0.18 -15.14
CA ASN A 138 -0.20 -0.60 -13.97
C ASN A 138 -1.06 -1.82 -13.59
N THR A 139 -1.90 -2.28 -14.51
CA THR A 139 -2.62 -3.54 -14.43
C THR A 139 -1.67 -4.70 -14.78
N PHE A 140 -1.20 -5.47 -13.79
CA PHE A 140 -0.76 -6.82 -14.07
C PHE A 140 -2.01 -7.71 -14.16
N ALA A 141 -2.34 -8.05 -15.40
CA ALA A 141 -3.21 -9.13 -15.89
C ALA A 141 -4.43 -9.51 -15.03
N ILE A 142 -5.60 -8.97 -15.41
CA ILE A 142 -6.83 -9.77 -15.40
C ILE A 142 -6.69 -10.77 -16.56
N SER A 143 -5.98 -11.89 -16.37
CA SER A 143 -6.06 -13.10 -17.21
C SER A 143 -5.14 -14.27 -16.85
N SER A 144 -4.16 -14.17 -15.94
CA SER A 144 -3.20 -15.27 -15.74
C SER A 144 -3.43 -16.18 -14.52
N LEU A 145 -4.62 -16.18 -13.90
CA LEU A 145 -4.96 -17.13 -12.81
C LEU A 145 -5.95 -18.24 -13.21
N TYR A 146 -6.27 -18.35 -14.49
CA TYR A 146 -6.91 -19.56 -15.04
C TYR A 146 -5.96 -20.27 -15.98
N ASN A 147 -5.06 -21.05 -15.38
CA ASN A 147 -4.54 -22.31 -15.92
C ASN A 147 -3.79 -23.01 -14.79
N LEU A 148 -4.53 -23.86 -14.06
CA LEU A 148 -4.24 -25.27 -13.78
C LEU A 148 -5.44 -25.87 -13.05
#